data_AF-A0AAU3UTM4-F1
#
_entry.id   AF-A0AAU3UTM4-F1
#
_cell.length_a   1.000
_cell.length_b   1.000
_cell.length_c   1.000
_cell.angle_alpha   90.00
_cell.angle_beta   90.00
_cell.angle_gamma   90.00
#
_symmetry.space_group_name_H-M   'P 1'
#
loop_
_entity.id
_entity.type
_entity.pdbx_description
1 polymer ?
#
loop_
_entity_poly.entity_id
_entity_poly.type
_entity_poly.pdbx_seq_one_letter_code
_entity_poly.pdbx_strand_id
1 'polypeptide(L)'
;MTVPTSDHTVAQVIHALAVLADKGLLDESSWPAVARVLLDQGYRWQAAHDLAAMNDPEEYLVLGKLKDLAAQTELDLAGGPHADPWDVVAGLYGRIWRLGLLDAILAMWRMNHVWYHIRDLPHDHSRGVEILWTAMGLKELDDDHPSRDLPALAEALLAEADSLIEPGALSLRLCQAMREAMDAAGY
;
A
#
# COMPACT_ATOMS: atom_id res chain seq x y z
N MET A 1 0.37 -19.75 22.13
CA MET A 1 0.76 -18.33 22.18
C MET A 1 -0.11 -17.59 21.19
N THR A 2 -0.99 -16.73 21.65
CA THR A 2 -1.78 -15.85 20.78
C THR A 2 -0.86 -14.75 20.26
N VAL A 3 -0.64 -14.72 18.96
CA VAL A 3 0.02 -13.59 18.29
C VAL A 3 -0.80 -12.32 18.60
N PRO A 4 -0.18 -11.20 19.01
CA PRO A 4 -0.88 -9.94 19.16
C PRO A 4 -1.65 -9.60 17.89
N THR A 5 -2.91 -9.17 18.00
CA THR A 5 -3.76 -8.81 16.86
C THR A 5 -3.17 -7.71 15.96
N SER A 6 -2.21 -6.92 16.47
CA SER A 6 -1.42 -5.95 15.69
C SER A 6 -0.45 -6.60 14.71
N ASP A 7 0.09 -7.77 15.02
CA ASP A 7 1.15 -8.38 14.21
C ASP A 7 0.54 -9.09 13.00
N HIS A 8 -0.65 -9.67 13.17
CA HIS A 8 -1.39 -10.31 12.08
C HIS A 8 -1.90 -9.30 11.05
N THR A 9 -2.41 -8.15 11.50
CA THR A 9 -2.93 -7.11 10.59
C THR A 9 -1.81 -6.44 9.79
N VAL A 10 -0.64 -6.21 10.40
CA VAL A 10 0.53 -5.71 9.66
C VAL A 10 1.07 -6.79 8.71
N ALA A 11 1.09 -8.05 9.11
CA ALA A 11 1.48 -9.15 8.23
C ALA A 11 0.59 -9.22 6.97
N GLN A 12 -0.73 -9.01 7.08
CA GLN A 12 -1.63 -8.97 5.92
C GLN A 12 -1.25 -7.86 4.94
N VAL A 13 -0.98 -6.65 5.44
CA VAL A 13 -0.60 -5.50 4.61
C VAL A 13 0.75 -5.75 3.93
N ILE A 14 1.76 -6.19 4.69
CA ILE A 14 3.10 -6.43 4.14
C ILE A 14 3.10 -7.61 3.17
N HIS A 15 2.34 -8.67 3.44
CA HIS A 15 2.15 -9.78 2.51
C HIS A 15 1.58 -9.29 1.18
N ALA A 16 0.45 -8.57 1.22
CA ALA A 16 -0.21 -8.03 0.04
C ALA A 16 0.71 -7.14 -0.81
N LEU A 17 1.45 -6.22 -0.16
CA LEU A 17 2.40 -5.34 -0.86
C LEU A 17 3.58 -6.11 -1.43
N ALA A 18 4.10 -7.12 -0.73
CA ALA A 18 5.20 -7.94 -1.20
C ALA A 18 4.79 -8.84 -2.38
N VAL A 19 3.55 -9.34 -2.40
CA VAL A 19 2.97 -10.08 -3.54
C VAL A 19 2.87 -9.20 -4.79
N LEU A 20 2.56 -7.92 -4.61
CA LEU A 20 2.46 -6.93 -5.68
C LEU A 20 3.80 -6.33 -6.14
N ALA A 21 4.93 -6.75 -5.55
CA ALA A 21 6.22 -6.17 -5.87
C ALA A 21 6.57 -6.27 -7.37
N ASP A 22 6.19 -7.37 -8.03
CA ASP A 22 6.42 -7.58 -9.47
C ASP A 22 5.59 -6.64 -10.37
N LYS A 23 4.64 -5.91 -9.80
CA LYS A 23 3.84 -4.89 -10.50
C LYS A 23 4.47 -3.51 -10.46
N GLY A 24 5.57 -3.31 -9.73
CA GLY A 24 6.26 -2.01 -9.69
C GLY A 24 5.41 -0.89 -9.06
N LEU A 25 4.53 -1.23 -8.11
CA LEU A 25 3.75 -0.26 -7.35
C LEU A 25 4.59 0.52 -6.33
N LEU A 26 5.62 -0.13 -5.80
CA LEU A 26 6.68 0.47 -5.01
C LEU A 26 7.99 0.15 -5.72
N ASP A 27 8.82 1.17 -5.95
CA ASP A 27 10.15 1.00 -6.53
C ASP A 27 10.99 0.09 -5.62
N GLU A 28 11.71 -0.85 -6.21
CA GLU A 28 12.57 -1.82 -5.54
C GLU A 28 13.59 -1.14 -4.62
N SER A 29 14.10 0.03 -5.01
CA SER A 29 15.05 0.82 -4.23
C SER A 29 14.48 1.36 -2.91
N SER A 30 13.15 1.40 -2.78
CA SER A 30 12.46 1.92 -1.58
C SER A 30 12.29 0.88 -0.48
N TRP A 31 12.26 -0.41 -0.85
CA TRP A 31 12.00 -1.50 0.10
C TRP A 31 13.02 -1.63 1.24
N PRO A 32 14.33 -1.35 1.05
CA PRO A 32 15.27 -1.28 2.18
C PRO A 32 14.87 -0.28 3.26
N ALA A 33 14.33 0.89 2.89
CA ALA A 33 13.89 1.90 3.85
C ALA A 33 12.63 1.44 4.60
N VAL A 34 11.66 0.88 3.88
CA VAL A 34 10.45 0.28 4.47
C VAL A 34 10.83 -0.85 5.45
N ALA A 35 11.76 -1.72 5.06
CA ALA A 35 12.23 -2.81 5.89
C ALA A 35 12.88 -2.33 7.20
N ARG A 36 13.71 -1.27 7.15
CA ARG A 36 14.26 -0.66 8.38
C ARG A 36 13.17 -0.16 9.32
N VAL A 37 12.10 0.44 8.79
CA VAL A 37 10.95 0.89 9.60
C VAL A 37 10.21 -0.29 10.23
N LEU A 38 10.08 -1.42 9.53
CA LEU A 38 9.51 -2.64 10.11
C LEU A 38 10.37 -3.19 11.25
N LEU A 39 11.70 -3.25 11.06
CA LEU A 39 12.61 -3.72 12.11
C LEU A 39 12.61 -2.80 13.34
N ASP A 40 12.58 -1.48 13.13
CA ASP A 40 12.46 -0.48 14.20
C ASP A 40 11.17 -0.64 15.02
N GLN A 41 10.10 -1.15 14.39
CA GLN A 41 8.82 -1.43 15.03
C GLN A 41 8.78 -2.80 15.73
N GLY A 42 9.86 -3.57 15.63
CA GLY A 42 10.04 -4.83 16.34
C GLY A 42 9.69 -6.08 15.53
N TYR A 43 9.32 -5.94 14.25
CA TYR A 43 9.13 -7.08 13.34
C TYR A 43 10.44 -7.82 13.09
N ARG A 44 10.39 -9.14 12.93
CA ARG A 44 11.58 -10.01 12.92
C ARG A 44 11.68 -10.92 11.71
N TRP A 45 10.99 -10.59 10.62
CA TRP A 45 11.11 -11.33 9.37
C TRP A 45 12.55 -11.25 8.87
N GLN A 46 13.18 -12.41 8.63
CA GLN A 46 14.55 -12.48 8.14
C GLN A 46 14.68 -11.78 6.79
N ALA A 47 13.65 -11.83 5.94
CA ALA A 47 13.65 -11.11 4.68
C ALA A 47 13.70 -9.57 4.87
N ALA A 48 13.06 -9.05 5.92
CA ALA A 48 13.17 -7.62 6.26
C ALA A 48 14.58 -7.26 6.77
N HIS A 49 15.23 -8.12 7.54
CA HIS A 49 16.65 -7.94 7.90
C HIS A 49 17.55 -7.89 6.65
N ASP A 50 17.35 -8.82 5.72
CA ASP A 50 18.13 -8.89 4.48
C ASP A 50 17.91 -7.65 3.61
N LEU A 51 16.66 -7.21 3.44
CA LEU A 51 16.31 -5.99 2.71
C LEU A 51 16.93 -4.74 3.35
N ALA A 52 16.81 -4.59 4.67
CA ALA A 52 17.31 -3.43 5.40
C ALA A 52 18.83 -3.25 5.29
N ALA A 53 19.56 -4.35 5.10
CA ALA A 53 21.01 -4.37 4.94
C ALA A 53 21.49 -4.00 3.52
N MET A 54 20.58 -3.85 2.55
CA MET A 54 20.93 -3.45 1.18
C MET A 54 21.18 -1.94 1.11
N ASN A 55 22.39 -1.57 0.70
CA ASN A 55 22.80 -0.16 0.52
C ASN A 55 22.73 0.30 -0.95
N ASP A 56 22.93 -0.62 -1.89
CA ASP A 56 22.82 -0.40 -3.33
C ASP A 56 22.13 -1.63 -3.94
N PRO A 57 20.79 -1.69 -3.85
CA PRO A 57 20.03 -2.88 -4.19
C PRO A 57 19.90 -3.08 -5.71
N GLU A 58 20.31 -4.24 -6.21
CA GLU A 58 19.94 -4.68 -7.56
C GLU A 58 18.48 -5.20 -7.54
N GLU A 59 17.68 -4.80 -8.53
CA GLU A 59 16.24 -5.09 -8.64
C GLU A 59 15.90 -6.56 -8.38
N TYR A 60 16.57 -7.48 -9.06
CA TYR A 60 16.29 -8.92 -8.94
C TYR A 60 16.58 -9.48 -7.54
N LEU A 61 17.55 -8.88 -6.80
CA LEU A 61 17.85 -9.28 -5.43
C LEU A 61 16.75 -8.82 -4.49
N VAL A 62 16.25 -7.59 -4.67
CA VAL A 62 15.10 -7.07 -3.92
C VAL A 62 13.87 -7.92 -4.17
N LEU A 63 13.52 -8.17 -5.43
CA LEU A 63 12.36 -9.00 -5.78
C LEU A 63 12.47 -10.41 -5.20
N GLY A 64 13.68 -10.99 -5.17
CA GLY A 64 13.94 -12.25 -4.47
C GLY A 64 13.61 -12.17 -2.98
N LYS A 65 14.03 -11.10 -2.30
CA LYS A 65 13.72 -10.89 -0.87
C LYS A 65 12.28 -10.54 -0.59
N LEU A 66 11.58 -9.89 -1.51
CA LEU A 66 10.15 -9.63 -1.37
C LEU A 66 9.33 -10.91 -1.51
N LYS A 67 9.75 -11.86 -2.35
CA LYS A 67 9.17 -13.21 -2.37
C LYS A 67 9.40 -13.95 -1.04
N ASP A 68 10.61 -13.86 -0.49
CA ASP A 68 10.91 -14.43 0.84
C ASP A 68 10.05 -13.77 1.93
N LEU A 69 9.83 -12.45 1.86
CA LEU A 69 9.00 -11.70 2.80
C LEU A 69 7.52 -12.08 2.68
N ALA A 70 7.00 -12.23 1.47
CA ALA A 70 5.64 -12.70 1.21
C ALA A 70 5.42 -14.10 1.81
N ALA A 71 6.38 -15.02 1.64
CA ALA A 71 6.31 -16.36 2.23
C ALA A 71 6.39 -16.34 3.76
N GLN A 72 7.24 -15.49 4.36
CA GLN A 72 7.35 -15.37 5.81
C GLN A 72 6.08 -14.78 6.44
N THR A 73 5.51 -13.75 5.82
CA THR A 73 4.24 -13.15 6.27
C THR A 73 3.07 -14.11 6.07
N GLU A 74 3.03 -14.90 5.00
CA GLU A 74 2.02 -15.96 4.79
C GLU A 74 2.03 -16.99 5.93
N LEU A 75 3.22 -17.40 6.40
CA LEU A 75 3.34 -18.30 7.55
C LEU A 75 2.76 -17.69 8.84
N ASP A 76 2.98 -16.40 9.08
CA ASP A 76 2.42 -15.68 10.23
C ASP A 76 0.89 -15.50 10.13
N LEU A 77 0.36 -15.50 8.92
CA LEU A 77 -1.09 -15.52 8.69
C LEU A 77 -1.71 -16.91 8.96
N ALA A 78 -0.89 -17.96 9.08
CA ALA A 78 -1.29 -19.32 9.44
C ALA A 78 -2.45 -19.87 8.59
N GLY A 79 -2.51 -19.52 7.30
CA GLY A 79 -3.59 -19.92 6.39
C GLY A 79 -4.93 -19.20 6.62
N GLY A 80 -4.93 -18.09 7.37
CA GLY A 80 -6.06 -17.19 7.52
C GLY A 80 -6.39 -16.43 6.21
N PRO A 81 -7.44 -15.60 6.23
CA PRO A 81 -7.79 -14.79 5.07
C PRO A 81 -6.65 -13.83 4.70
N HIS A 82 -6.36 -13.73 3.40
CA HIS A 82 -5.47 -12.72 2.86
C HIS A 82 -6.28 -11.48 2.50
N ALA A 83 -5.75 -10.30 2.83
CA ALA A 83 -6.28 -9.06 2.29
C ALA A 83 -6.05 -9.03 0.78
N ASP A 84 -7.05 -8.59 0.02
CA ASP A 84 -6.85 -8.36 -1.42
C ASP A 84 -5.76 -7.30 -1.60
N PRO A 85 -4.77 -7.52 -2.50
CA PRO A 85 -3.67 -6.58 -2.61
C PRO A 85 -4.11 -5.18 -3.06
N TRP A 86 -5.17 -5.05 -3.85
CA TRP A 86 -5.70 -3.75 -4.28
C TRP A 86 -6.52 -3.07 -3.19
N ASP A 87 -7.19 -3.83 -2.32
CA ASP A 87 -7.80 -3.30 -1.10
C ASP A 87 -6.72 -2.67 -0.20
N VAL A 88 -5.56 -3.31 -0.08
CA VAL A 88 -4.42 -2.79 0.70
C VAL A 88 -3.84 -1.53 0.07
N VAL A 89 -3.67 -1.49 -1.26
CA VAL A 89 -3.19 -0.28 -1.96
C VAL A 89 -4.17 0.88 -1.77
N ALA A 90 -5.46 0.65 -1.98
CA ALA A 90 -6.48 1.68 -1.75
C ALA A 90 -6.48 2.14 -0.30
N GLY A 91 -6.48 1.22 0.66
CA GLY A 91 -6.44 1.53 2.08
C GLY A 91 -5.18 2.25 2.54
N LEU A 92 -4.03 1.99 1.91
CA LEU A 92 -2.80 2.74 2.15
C LEU A 92 -2.97 4.23 1.81
N TYR A 93 -3.55 4.56 0.65
CA TYR A 93 -3.83 5.96 0.29
C TYR A 93 -4.82 6.61 1.26
N GLY A 94 -5.91 5.92 1.60
CA GLY A 94 -6.87 6.39 2.59
C GLY A 94 -6.21 6.68 3.95
N ARG A 95 -5.33 5.80 4.41
CA ARG A 95 -4.61 5.95 5.67
C ARG A 95 -3.59 7.08 5.65
N ILE A 96 -2.86 7.26 4.56
CA ILE A 96 -1.91 8.36 4.36
C ILE A 96 -2.64 9.70 4.44
N TRP A 97 -3.78 9.82 3.77
CA TRP A 97 -4.65 11.01 3.88
C TRP A 97 -5.17 11.21 5.31
N ARG A 98 -5.76 10.17 5.93
CA ARG A 98 -6.32 10.25 7.29
C ARG A 98 -5.30 10.69 8.33
N LEU A 99 -4.03 10.32 8.14
CA LEU A 99 -2.91 10.72 8.99
C LEU A 99 -2.31 12.10 8.65
N GLY A 100 -2.89 12.82 7.68
CA GLY A 100 -2.48 14.16 7.28
C GLY A 100 -1.16 14.22 6.51
N LEU A 101 -0.74 13.10 5.90
CA LEU A 101 0.50 13.04 5.11
C LEU A 101 0.29 13.54 3.68
N LEU A 102 -0.95 13.55 3.19
CA LEU A 102 -1.39 14.13 1.93
C LEU A 102 -2.75 14.81 2.12
N ASP A 103 -3.04 15.84 1.34
CA ASP A 103 -4.40 16.37 1.23
C ASP A 103 -5.30 15.41 0.42
N ALA A 104 -6.61 15.59 0.53
CA ALA A 104 -7.59 14.68 -0.07
C ALA A 104 -7.49 14.62 -1.60
N ILE A 105 -7.30 15.78 -2.26
CA ILE A 105 -7.24 15.83 -3.71
C ILE A 105 -5.98 15.13 -4.19
N LEU A 106 -4.83 15.46 -3.59
CA LEU A 106 -3.56 14.86 -3.97
C LEU A 106 -3.57 13.34 -3.73
N ALA A 107 -4.05 12.87 -2.58
CA ALA A 107 -4.14 11.44 -2.31
C ALA A 107 -5.04 10.72 -3.34
N MET A 108 -6.20 11.28 -3.68
CA MET A 108 -7.09 10.74 -4.71
C MET A 108 -6.44 10.75 -6.10
N TRP A 109 -5.78 11.84 -6.49
CA TRP A 109 -5.09 11.92 -7.79
C TRP A 109 -3.99 10.88 -7.92
N ARG A 110 -3.24 10.60 -6.85
CA ARG A 110 -2.20 9.57 -6.87
C ARG A 110 -2.74 8.16 -7.04
N MET A 111 -3.96 7.90 -6.57
CA MET A 111 -4.64 6.63 -6.84
C MET A 111 -4.83 6.39 -8.35
N ASN A 112 -4.91 7.45 -9.17
CA ASN A 112 -4.98 7.33 -10.63
C ASN A 112 -3.72 6.67 -11.23
N HIS A 113 -2.55 6.87 -10.64
CA HIS A 113 -1.31 6.30 -11.18
C HIS A 113 -1.32 4.76 -11.11
N VAL A 114 -2.15 4.19 -10.22
CA VAL A 114 -2.36 2.75 -10.09
C VAL A 114 -3.17 2.18 -11.27
N TRP A 115 -3.87 3.01 -12.05
CA TRP A 115 -4.74 2.59 -13.15
C TRP A 115 -4.06 1.62 -14.13
N TYR A 116 -2.82 1.93 -14.55
CA TYR A 116 -2.08 1.10 -15.51
C TYR A 116 -1.93 -0.36 -15.06
N HIS A 117 -1.92 -0.60 -13.75
CA HIS A 117 -1.76 -1.93 -13.16
C HIS A 117 -3.07 -2.69 -12.99
N ILE A 118 -4.19 -1.97 -12.89
CA ILE A 118 -5.52 -2.57 -12.68
C ILE A 118 -6.40 -2.58 -13.94
N ARG A 119 -5.96 -1.98 -15.05
CA ARG A 119 -6.77 -1.79 -16.26
C ARG A 119 -7.32 -3.08 -16.88
N ASP A 120 -6.64 -4.21 -16.65
CA ASP A 120 -7.00 -5.53 -17.19
C ASP A 120 -7.82 -6.35 -16.17
N LEU A 121 -8.08 -5.81 -14.98
CA LEU A 121 -8.91 -6.43 -13.95
C LEU A 121 -10.39 -6.05 -14.15
N PRO A 122 -11.33 -6.97 -13.88
CA PRO A 122 -12.75 -6.63 -13.79
C PRO A 122 -12.98 -5.51 -12.75
N HIS A 123 -13.93 -4.62 -13.03
CA HIS A 123 -14.27 -3.54 -12.10
C HIS A 123 -14.68 -4.08 -10.72
N ASP A 124 -15.40 -5.21 -10.68
CA ASP A 124 -15.88 -5.89 -9.48
C ASP A 124 -14.88 -6.89 -8.88
N HIS A 125 -13.59 -6.80 -9.25
CA HIS A 125 -12.56 -7.69 -8.74
C HIS A 125 -12.40 -7.64 -7.21
N SER A 126 -12.33 -6.42 -6.67
CA SER A 126 -12.27 -6.14 -5.24
C SER A 126 -12.78 -4.72 -4.97
N ARG A 127 -13.10 -4.39 -3.71
CA ARG A 127 -13.62 -3.06 -3.38
C ARG A 127 -12.56 -1.98 -3.62
N GLY A 128 -11.29 -2.30 -3.40
CA GLY A 128 -10.14 -1.47 -3.70
C GLY A 128 -10.05 -1.16 -5.19
N VAL A 129 -10.26 -2.14 -6.08
CA VAL A 129 -10.30 -1.89 -7.53
C VAL A 129 -11.43 -0.92 -7.90
N GLU A 130 -12.64 -1.09 -7.36
CA GLU A 130 -13.76 -0.16 -7.59
C GLU A 130 -13.44 1.27 -7.13
N ILE A 131 -12.80 1.41 -5.97
CA ILE A 131 -12.37 2.70 -5.42
C ILE A 131 -11.29 3.34 -6.30
N LEU A 132 -10.29 2.58 -6.75
CA LEU A 132 -9.22 3.07 -7.63
C LEU A 132 -9.78 3.54 -8.99
N TRP A 133 -10.73 2.78 -9.58
CA TRP A 133 -11.44 3.22 -10.79
C TRP A 133 -12.28 4.48 -10.57
N THR A 134 -12.92 4.59 -9.41
CA THR A 134 -13.69 5.80 -9.05
C THR A 134 -12.78 7.01 -8.91
N ALA A 135 -11.61 6.87 -8.28
CA ALA A 135 -10.61 7.94 -8.16
C ALA A 135 -10.13 8.43 -9.53
N MET A 136 -9.84 7.49 -10.46
CA MET A 136 -9.50 7.81 -11.85
C MET A 136 -10.61 8.63 -12.51
N GLY A 137 -11.86 8.16 -12.44
CA GLY A 137 -13.00 8.88 -13.01
C GLY A 137 -13.16 10.30 -12.46
N LEU A 138 -12.97 10.49 -11.15
CA LEU A 138 -13.02 11.81 -10.51
C LEU A 138 -11.87 12.72 -10.94
N LYS A 139 -10.64 12.20 -11.08
CA LYS A 139 -9.50 12.98 -11.60
C LYS A 139 -9.74 13.44 -13.03
N GLU A 140 -10.15 12.54 -13.92
CA GLU A 140 -10.38 12.89 -15.33
C GLU A 140 -11.50 13.93 -15.47
N LEU A 141 -12.55 13.85 -14.64
CA LEU A 141 -13.60 14.87 -14.59
C LEU A 141 -13.09 16.23 -14.10
N ASP A 142 -12.16 16.25 -13.14
CA ASP A 142 -11.59 17.50 -12.63
C ASP A 142 -10.66 18.18 -13.64
N ASP A 143 -9.86 17.40 -14.37
CA ASP A 143 -8.97 17.90 -15.43
C ASP A 143 -9.75 18.64 -16.52
N ASP A 144 -10.92 18.12 -16.91
CA ASP A 144 -11.78 18.73 -17.93
C ASP A 144 -12.73 19.80 -17.36
N HIS A 145 -13.29 19.57 -16.17
CA HIS A 145 -14.38 20.34 -15.57
C HIS A 145 -14.26 20.47 -14.04
N PRO A 146 -13.38 21.35 -13.53
CA PRO A 146 -13.08 21.40 -12.11
C PRO A 146 -14.31 21.67 -11.27
N SER A 147 -14.64 20.74 -10.37
CA SER A 147 -15.86 20.74 -9.57
C SER A 147 -15.61 21.28 -8.16
N ARG A 148 -16.51 22.13 -7.67
CA ARG A 148 -16.48 22.60 -6.27
C ARG A 148 -16.73 21.48 -5.26
N ASP A 149 -17.35 20.39 -5.69
CA ASP A 149 -17.70 19.25 -4.83
C ASP A 149 -16.57 18.21 -4.75
N LEU A 150 -15.52 18.35 -5.56
CA LEU A 150 -14.42 17.40 -5.62
C LEU A 150 -13.75 17.14 -4.26
N PRO A 151 -13.46 18.16 -3.41
CA PRO A 151 -12.88 17.89 -2.09
C PRO A 151 -13.73 16.93 -1.26
N ALA A 152 -15.05 17.13 -1.23
CA ALA A 152 -15.96 16.28 -0.46
C ALA A 152 -16.05 14.85 -1.03
N LEU A 153 -16.02 14.72 -2.37
CA LEU A 153 -15.99 13.41 -3.03
C LEU A 153 -14.68 12.67 -2.76
N ALA A 154 -13.55 13.36 -2.81
CA ALA A 154 -12.23 12.80 -2.51
C ALA A 154 -12.15 12.34 -1.05
N GLU A 155 -12.62 13.15 -0.09
CA GLU A 155 -12.67 12.79 1.33
C GLU A 155 -13.56 11.56 1.57
N ALA A 156 -14.74 11.49 0.94
CA ALA A 156 -15.63 10.34 1.07
C ALA A 156 -14.98 9.05 0.51
N LEU A 157 -14.34 9.15 -0.67
CA LEU A 157 -13.66 8.02 -1.30
C LEU A 157 -12.47 7.53 -0.47
N LEU A 158 -11.65 8.45 0.05
CA LEU A 158 -10.49 8.11 0.87
C LEU A 158 -10.86 7.58 2.26
N ALA A 159 -11.97 8.06 2.83
CA ALA A 159 -12.53 7.51 4.07
C ALA A 159 -13.01 6.08 3.86
N GLU A 160 -13.62 5.79 2.71
CA GLU A 160 -13.97 4.43 2.35
C GLU A 160 -12.74 3.57 2.14
N ALA A 161 -11.73 4.07 1.42
CA ALA A 161 -10.48 3.36 1.20
C ALA A 161 -9.80 3.01 2.52
N ASP A 162 -9.67 3.97 3.46
CA ASP A 162 -9.08 3.75 4.78
C ASP A 162 -9.76 2.63 5.58
N SER A 163 -11.06 2.43 5.36
CA SER A 163 -11.85 1.39 6.03
C SER A 163 -11.55 -0.03 5.54
N LEU A 164 -10.86 -0.19 4.40
CA LEU A 164 -10.43 -1.49 3.88
C LEU A 164 -9.28 -2.10 4.66
N ILE A 165 -8.56 -1.29 5.47
CA ILE A 165 -7.48 -1.77 6.31
C ILE A 165 -7.80 -1.62 7.79
N GLU A 166 -7.56 -2.70 8.55
CA GLU A 166 -7.85 -2.74 9.98
C GLU A 166 -7.17 -1.59 10.76
N PRO A 167 -7.79 -1.06 11.82
CA PRO A 167 -7.15 -0.13 12.72
C PRO A 167 -5.85 -0.72 13.29
N GLY A 168 -4.76 0.04 13.23
CA GLY A 168 -3.44 -0.42 13.71
C GLY A 168 -2.62 -1.23 12.70
N ALA A 169 -3.16 -1.60 11.53
CA ALA A 169 -2.42 -2.29 10.47
C ALA A 169 -1.29 -1.44 9.83
N LEU A 170 -1.32 -0.13 10.05
CA LEU A 170 -0.30 0.80 9.58
C LEU A 170 -0.06 1.88 10.64
N SER A 171 1.19 2.00 11.06
CA SER A 171 1.65 3.08 11.92
C SER A 171 2.00 4.34 11.10
N LEU A 172 2.05 5.51 11.75
CA LEU A 172 2.42 6.76 11.08
C LEU A 172 3.79 6.67 10.39
N ARG A 173 4.79 6.09 11.06
CA ARG A 173 6.13 5.93 10.49
C ARG A 173 6.14 5.01 9.27
N LEU A 174 5.33 3.95 9.28
CA LEU A 174 5.22 3.05 8.13
C LEU A 174 4.52 3.74 6.96
N CYS A 175 3.41 4.46 7.21
CA CYS A 175 2.76 5.27 6.19
C CYS A 175 3.68 6.34 5.59
N GLN A 176 4.53 6.98 6.38
CA GLN A 176 5.53 7.93 5.88
C GLN A 176 6.51 7.27 4.92
N ALA A 177 7.11 6.13 5.31
CA ALA A 177 8.03 5.40 4.45
C ALA A 177 7.36 4.91 3.16
N MET A 178 6.12 4.42 3.24
CA MET A 178 5.36 4.00 2.06
C MET A 178 5.02 5.18 1.14
N ARG A 179 4.65 6.34 1.71
CA ARG A 179 4.40 7.56 0.92
C ARG A 179 5.67 8.02 0.22
N GLU A 180 6.81 8.07 0.91
CA GLU A 180 8.10 8.41 0.32
C GLU A 180 8.52 7.43 -0.79
N ALA A 181 8.23 6.14 -0.61
CA ALA A 181 8.46 5.11 -1.63
C ALA A 181 7.60 5.31 -2.88
N MET A 182 6.33 5.65 -2.69
CA MET A 182 5.42 6.00 -3.80
C MET A 182 5.91 7.25 -4.53
N ASP A 183 6.28 8.32 -3.81
CA ASP A 183 6.86 9.55 -4.41
C ASP A 183 8.07 9.23 -5.29
N ALA A 184 8.99 8.38 -4.82
CA ALA A 184 10.20 8.00 -5.55
C ALA A 184 9.90 7.23 -6.84
N ALA A 185 8.86 6.39 -6.81
CA ALA A 185 8.39 5.61 -7.95
C ALA A 185 7.55 6.44 -8.96
N GLY A 186 7.33 7.73 -8.69
CA GLY A 186 6.52 8.62 -9.52
C GLY A 186 5.02 8.54 -9.24
N TYR A 187 4.61 8.05 -8.06
CA TYR A 187 3.23 7.95 -7.58
C TYR A 187 2.89 9.06 -6.59
#